data_AF-A0A822DI53-F1
#
_entry.id   AF-A0A822DI53-F1
#
_cell.length_a   1.000
_cell.length_b   1.000
_cell.length_c   1.000
_cell.angle_alpha   90.00
_cell.angle_beta   90.00
_cell.angle_gamma   90.00
#
_symmetry.space_group_name_H-M   'P 1'
#
loop_
_entity.id
_entity.type
_entity.pdbx_description
1 polymer ?
#
loop_
_entity_poly.entity_id
_entity_poly.type
_entity_poly.pdbx_seq_one_letter_code
_entity_poly.pdbx_strand_id
1 'polypeptide(L)'
;MNSSCADVLLFGACKWNISQPSLLVDSKDVMDNTTSQKYWLDIQLRWRDYDSHDIERYSRAKFFDYTTDNMSIYPSPTSVIIAIDLAYNWYNAFGNWFPGCKTLIQQAMAKIMKVNPALYVVRERIRKSLQLYSSEPTEPYLSSQNYGELFSNQIKTNYCYP
;
A
#
# COMPACT_ATOMS: atom_id res chain seq x y z
N MET A 1 -13.93 13.11 -1.40
CA MET A 1 -12.60 13.00 -2.04
C MET A 1 -12.81 13.08 -3.54
N ASN A 2 -12.71 14.30 -4.07
CA ASN A 2 -13.21 14.65 -5.41
C ASN A 2 -12.10 14.67 -6.46
N SER A 3 -10.86 14.90 -6.03
CA SER A 3 -9.68 14.84 -6.87
C SER A 3 -8.48 14.29 -6.10
N SER A 4 -7.45 13.89 -6.83
CA SER A 4 -6.17 13.43 -6.28
C SER A 4 -5.00 13.79 -7.23
N CYS A 5 -3.78 13.49 -6.82
CA CYS A 5 -2.55 13.64 -7.61
C CYS A 5 -1.61 12.45 -7.39
N ALA A 6 -0.58 12.33 -8.23
CA ALA A 6 0.41 11.27 -8.07
C ALA A 6 1.26 11.48 -6.80
N ASP A 7 1.36 10.46 -5.96
CA ASP A 7 2.25 10.44 -4.80
C ASP A 7 3.68 10.06 -5.20
N VAL A 8 3.81 9.11 -6.14
CA VAL A 8 5.10 8.62 -6.63
C VAL A 8 5.09 8.63 -8.15
N LEU A 9 6.16 9.14 -8.75
CA LEU A 9 6.39 9.11 -10.20
C LEU A 9 7.67 8.35 -10.52
N LEU A 10 7.56 7.35 -11.38
CA LEU A 10 8.66 6.52 -11.86
C LEU A 10 9.03 6.92 -13.29
N PHE A 11 10.33 6.92 -13.57
CA PHE A 11 10.90 7.12 -14.90
C PHE A 11 11.62 5.85 -15.33
N GLY A 12 11.18 5.27 -16.45
CA GLY A 12 11.81 4.09 -17.03
C GLY A 12 13.06 4.44 -17.82
N ALA A 13 14.13 3.68 -17.63
CA ALA A 13 15.33 3.75 -18.48
C ALA A 13 15.04 3.32 -19.93
N CYS A 14 14.05 2.45 -20.11
CA CYS A 14 13.50 2.04 -21.40
C CYS A 14 11.95 2.11 -21.35
N LYS A 15 11.31 1.99 -22.52
CA LYS A 15 9.85 1.90 -22.59
C LYS A 15 9.39 0.59 -21.99
N TRP A 16 8.45 0.65 -21.05
CA TRP A 16 7.77 -0.54 -20.53
C TRP A 16 6.56 -0.86 -21.41
N ASN A 17 6.35 -2.15 -21.67
CA ASN A 17 5.06 -2.64 -22.16
C ASN A 17 4.08 -2.63 -20.99
N ILE A 18 2.88 -2.12 -21.22
CA ILE A 18 1.91 -1.86 -20.17
C ILE A 18 0.66 -2.71 -20.41
N SER A 19 0.15 -3.34 -19.35
CA SER A 19 -1.08 -4.12 -19.40
C SER A 19 -2.33 -3.22 -19.44
N GLN A 20 -3.44 -3.83 -19.84
CA GLN A 20 -4.76 -3.31 -19.51
C GLN A 20 -4.92 -3.16 -17.99
N PRO A 21 -5.73 -2.18 -17.52
CA PRO A 21 -6.00 -2.04 -16.10
C PRO A 21 -6.62 -3.30 -15.49
N SER A 22 -6.03 -3.82 -14.42
CA SER A 22 -6.51 -5.03 -13.72
C SER A 22 -6.30 -4.92 -12.21
N LEU A 23 -6.92 -5.82 -11.44
CA LEU A 23 -6.74 -5.85 -9.98
C LEU A 23 -5.35 -6.41 -9.61
N LEU A 24 -4.89 -6.07 -8.40
CA LEU A 24 -3.64 -6.59 -7.85
C LEU A 24 -3.63 -8.12 -7.75
N VAL A 25 -4.79 -8.73 -7.49
CA VAL A 25 -4.95 -10.19 -7.31
C VAL A 25 -5.09 -10.95 -8.63
N ASP A 26 -5.37 -10.25 -9.73
CA ASP A 26 -5.54 -10.88 -11.03
C ASP A 26 -4.22 -11.48 -11.52
N SER A 27 -4.26 -12.76 -11.90
CA SER A 27 -3.06 -13.55 -12.22
C SER A 27 -2.65 -13.48 -13.70
N LYS A 28 -3.55 -13.04 -14.59
CA LYS A 28 -3.31 -12.98 -16.04
C LYS A 28 -3.45 -11.55 -16.53
N ASP A 29 -2.32 -10.91 -16.74
CA ASP A 29 -2.28 -9.59 -17.36
C ASP A 29 -2.27 -9.72 -18.88
N VAL A 30 -3.21 -9.02 -19.51
CA VAL A 30 -3.22 -8.86 -20.97
C VAL A 30 -2.38 -7.64 -21.28
N MET A 31 -1.21 -7.89 -21.86
CA MET A 31 -0.31 -6.84 -22.32
C MET A 31 -0.87 -6.24 -23.61
N ASP A 32 -1.01 -4.93 -23.62
CA ASP A 32 -1.37 -4.17 -24.82
C ASP A 32 -0.10 -3.77 -25.59
N ASN A 33 -0.27 -3.31 -26.84
CA ASN A 33 0.79 -2.61 -27.57
C ASN A 33 1.07 -1.19 -27.03
N THR A 34 0.50 -0.85 -25.88
CA THR A 34 0.73 0.42 -25.19
C THR A 34 2.06 0.38 -24.46
N THR A 35 2.89 1.40 -24.71
CA THR A 35 4.18 1.55 -24.04
C THR A 35 4.27 2.88 -23.31
N SER A 36 4.97 2.91 -22.18
CA SER A 36 5.18 4.13 -21.41
C SER A 36 6.58 4.20 -20.80
N GLN A 37 7.07 5.43 -20.59
CA GLN A 37 8.31 5.73 -19.85
C GLN A 37 8.04 6.39 -18.50
N LYS A 38 6.80 6.81 -18.24
CA LYS A 38 6.37 7.44 -16.99
C LYS A 38 5.28 6.60 -16.38
N TYR A 39 5.35 6.38 -15.07
CA TYR A 39 4.36 5.58 -14.36
C TYR A 39 4.14 6.16 -12.98
N TRP A 40 2.90 6.39 -12.57
CA TRP A 40 2.59 6.96 -11.27
C TRP A 40 1.82 6.02 -10.35
N LEU A 41 1.98 6.25 -9.06
CA LEU A 41 1.24 5.60 -8.00
C LEU A 41 0.51 6.65 -7.18
N ASP A 42 -0.70 6.33 -6.77
CA ASP A 42 -1.53 7.13 -5.88
C ASP A 42 -2.07 6.23 -4.75
N ILE A 43 -1.88 6.64 -3.50
CA ILE A 43 -2.19 5.89 -2.29
C ILE A 43 -3.42 6.50 -1.64
N GLN A 44 -4.54 5.79 -1.75
CA GLN A 44 -5.83 6.22 -1.23
C GLN A 44 -6.13 5.56 0.11
N LEU A 45 -6.05 6.36 1.18
CA LEU A 45 -6.52 5.94 2.50
C LEU A 45 -8.03 6.13 2.62
N ARG A 46 -8.70 5.17 3.24
CA ARG A 46 -10.13 5.27 3.52
C ARG A 46 -10.47 4.66 4.88
N TRP A 47 -11.53 5.17 5.49
CA TRP A 47 -12.22 4.57 6.63
C TRP A 47 -13.63 4.15 6.18
N ARG A 48 -13.97 2.86 6.25
CA ARG A 48 -15.25 2.30 5.78
C ARG A 48 -16.20 1.94 6.90
N ASP A 49 -17.45 1.72 6.51
CA ASP A 49 -18.54 1.19 7.32
C ASP A 49 -18.93 -0.22 6.84
N TYR A 50 -19.93 -0.82 7.49
CA TYR A 50 -20.38 -2.18 7.23
C TYR A 50 -20.94 -2.37 5.81
N ASP A 51 -21.73 -1.42 5.30
CA ASP A 51 -22.42 -1.56 4.01
C ASP A 51 -21.47 -1.36 2.83
N SER A 52 -20.38 -0.61 3.02
CA SER A 52 -19.42 -0.31 1.97
C SER A 52 -18.02 -0.70 2.39
N HIS A 53 -17.72 -2.01 2.44
CA HIS A 53 -16.38 -2.55 2.79
C HIS A 53 -15.58 -3.19 1.62
N ASP A 54 -16.18 -3.38 0.43
CA ASP A 54 -15.46 -3.88 -0.77
C ASP A 54 -14.42 -2.87 -1.31
N ILE A 55 -13.15 -3.17 -1.08
CA ILE A 55 -12.00 -2.35 -1.48
C ILE A 55 -11.60 -2.55 -2.95
N GLU A 56 -11.93 -3.67 -3.57
CA GLU A 56 -11.62 -3.91 -4.99
C GLU A 56 -12.48 -3.02 -5.88
N ARG A 57 -13.77 -2.96 -5.54
CA ARG A 57 -14.70 -2.04 -6.20
C ARG A 57 -14.30 -0.58 -5.97
N TYR A 58 -13.72 -0.27 -4.81
CA TYR A 58 -13.24 1.08 -4.49
C TYR A 58 -12.09 1.52 -5.39
N SER A 59 -11.01 0.72 -5.43
CA SER A 59 -9.79 1.07 -6.14
C SER A 59 -10.08 1.22 -7.63
N ARG A 60 -10.91 0.34 -8.18
CA ARG A 60 -11.40 0.45 -9.56
C ARG A 60 -12.22 1.71 -9.79
N ALA A 61 -13.20 1.99 -8.93
CA ALA A 61 -14.03 3.18 -9.08
C ALA A 61 -13.19 4.46 -9.02
N LYS A 62 -12.27 4.57 -8.04
CA LYS A 62 -11.38 5.73 -7.92
C LYS A 62 -10.39 5.87 -9.05
N PHE A 63 -9.89 4.75 -9.58
CA PHE A 63 -9.07 4.79 -10.77
C PHE A 63 -9.81 5.45 -11.93
N PHE A 64 -11.03 5.02 -12.23
CA PHE A 64 -11.80 5.63 -13.33
C PHE A 64 -12.25 7.05 -13.01
N ASP A 65 -12.74 7.34 -11.79
CA ASP A 65 -13.10 8.69 -11.38
C ASP A 65 -11.93 9.67 -11.62
N TYR A 66 -10.72 9.32 -11.20
CA TYR A 66 -9.58 10.25 -11.24
C TYR A 66 -8.85 10.28 -12.59
N THR A 67 -8.90 9.21 -13.38
CA THR A 67 -8.24 9.19 -14.70
C THR A 67 -9.13 9.72 -15.82
N THR A 68 -10.45 9.79 -15.62
CA THR A 68 -11.40 10.29 -16.63
C THR A 68 -11.88 11.71 -16.35
N ASP A 69 -11.84 12.17 -15.10
CA ASP A 69 -12.21 13.54 -14.74
C ASP A 69 -11.07 14.54 -15.01
N ASN A 70 -11.44 15.79 -15.34
CA ASN A 70 -10.50 16.89 -15.58
C ASN A 70 -10.02 17.57 -14.29
N MET A 71 -10.59 17.25 -13.12
CA MET A 71 -10.15 17.82 -11.85
C MET A 71 -8.82 17.23 -11.35
N SER A 72 -8.55 15.95 -11.64
CA SER A 72 -7.32 15.28 -11.23
C SER A 72 -6.34 15.24 -12.39
N ILE A 73 -5.13 15.78 -12.19
CA ILE A 73 -4.13 15.89 -13.24
C ILE A 73 -2.97 14.95 -12.91
N TYR A 74 -2.77 13.97 -13.78
CA TYR A 74 -1.68 13.02 -13.65
C TYR A 74 -0.64 13.15 -14.77
N PRO A 75 0.64 12.82 -14.50
CA PRO A 75 1.75 13.05 -15.42
C PRO A 75 1.83 12.05 -16.60
N SER A 76 1.06 10.96 -16.56
CA SER A 76 0.99 9.94 -17.62
C SER A 76 -0.35 9.19 -17.57
N PRO A 77 -0.79 8.53 -18.65
CA PRO A 77 -2.02 7.73 -18.64
C PRO A 77 -1.85 6.35 -18.00
N THR A 78 -0.62 5.93 -17.68
CA THR A 78 -0.31 4.61 -17.12
C THR A 78 0.03 4.69 -15.64
N SER A 79 -0.65 3.87 -14.83
CA SER A 79 -0.60 4.04 -13.38
C SER A 79 -1.25 2.94 -12.56
N VAL A 80 -1.14 3.07 -11.23
CA VAL A 80 -1.90 2.27 -10.27
C VAL A 80 -2.40 3.12 -9.11
N ILE A 81 -3.64 2.87 -8.69
CA ILE A 81 -4.16 3.35 -7.41
C ILE A 81 -4.11 2.20 -6.41
N ILE A 82 -3.47 2.45 -5.27
CA ILE A 82 -3.43 1.53 -4.13
C ILE A 82 -4.40 2.06 -3.07
N ALA A 83 -5.44 1.30 -2.78
CA ALA A 83 -6.38 1.62 -1.73
C ALA A 83 -6.06 0.86 -0.43
N ILE A 84 -6.15 1.55 0.71
CA ILE A 84 -6.01 0.97 2.04
C ILE A 84 -7.24 1.34 2.88
N ASP A 85 -7.92 0.32 3.39
CA ASP A 85 -9.00 0.45 4.37
C ASP A 85 -8.42 0.34 5.78
N LEU A 86 -8.45 1.46 6.49
CA LEU A 86 -7.92 1.57 7.84
C LEU A 86 -8.83 0.91 8.89
N ALA A 87 -10.13 0.78 8.63
CA ALA A 87 -11.09 0.18 9.57
C ALA A 87 -11.00 -1.35 9.54
N TYR A 88 -10.97 -1.93 8.34
CA TYR A 88 -10.93 -3.39 8.13
C TYR A 88 -9.51 -3.95 7.92
N ASN A 89 -8.49 -3.08 7.90
CA ASN A 89 -7.09 -3.45 7.66
C ASN A 89 -6.90 -4.22 6.33
N TRP A 90 -7.67 -3.84 5.31
CA TRP A 90 -7.62 -4.41 3.97
C TRP A 90 -6.91 -3.48 3.01
N TYR A 91 -6.34 -4.04 1.95
CA TYR A 91 -5.77 -3.26 0.86
C TYR A 91 -6.04 -3.96 -0.47
N ASN A 92 -6.14 -3.18 -1.53
CA ASN A 92 -6.09 -3.68 -2.90
C ASN A 92 -5.61 -2.56 -3.82
N ALA A 93 -5.24 -2.89 -5.05
CA ALA A 93 -4.83 -1.93 -6.04
C ALA A 93 -5.49 -2.23 -7.39
N PHE A 94 -5.74 -1.18 -8.16
CA PHE A 94 -6.26 -1.27 -9.52
C PHE A 94 -5.52 -0.30 -10.42
N GLY A 95 -5.14 -0.77 -11.60
CA GLY A 95 -4.47 0.04 -12.61
C GLY A 95 -3.70 -0.80 -13.60
N ASN A 96 -2.87 -0.14 -14.39
CA ASN A 96 -2.00 -0.77 -15.38
C ASN A 96 -0.77 -1.41 -14.74
N TRP A 97 -0.24 -2.47 -15.34
CA TRP A 97 0.92 -3.18 -14.83
C TRP A 97 2.00 -3.28 -15.90
N PHE A 98 3.22 -2.90 -15.55
CA PHE A 98 4.40 -3.31 -16.30
C PHE A 98 4.96 -4.63 -15.72
N PRO A 99 5.71 -5.42 -16.50
CA PRO A 99 6.25 -6.70 -16.05
C PRO A 99 7.01 -6.59 -14.72
N GLY A 100 6.67 -7.47 -13.77
CA GLY A 100 7.28 -7.52 -12.43
C GLY A 100 6.68 -6.56 -11.38
N CYS A 101 6.00 -5.48 -11.81
CA CYS A 101 5.42 -4.49 -10.89
C CYS A 101 4.39 -5.11 -9.93
N LYS A 102 3.48 -5.93 -10.47
CA LYS A 102 2.40 -6.53 -9.69
C LYS A 102 2.91 -7.39 -8.54
N THR A 103 3.84 -8.30 -8.81
CA THR A 103 4.46 -9.18 -7.79
C THR A 103 5.21 -8.36 -6.73
N LEU A 104 5.91 -7.30 -7.14
CA LEU A 104 6.58 -6.40 -6.21
C LEU A 104 5.58 -5.71 -5.27
N ILE A 105 4.49 -5.14 -5.81
CA ILE A 105 3.48 -4.44 -5.00
C ILE A 105 2.77 -5.42 -4.06
N GLN A 106 2.46 -6.64 -4.51
CA GLN A 106 1.88 -7.68 -3.65
C GLN A 106 2.75 -7.95 -2.42
N GLN A 107 4.05 -8.19 -2.62
CA GLN A 107 5.00 -8.46 -1.53
C GLN A 107 5.23 -7.22 -0.65
N ALA A 108 5.36 -6.05 -1.26
CA ALA A 108 5.58 -4.79 -0.55
C ALA A 108 4.40 -4.44 0.36
N MET A 109 3.16 -4.51 -0.16
CA MET A 109 1.96 -4.20 0.61
C MET A 109 1.72 -5.20 1.75
N ALA A 110 1.95 -6.50 1.52
CA ALA A 110 1.87 -7.50 2.57
C ALA A 110 2.83 -7.18 3.73
N LYS A 111 4.05 -6.72 3.41
CA LYS A 111 5.02 -6.27 4.41
C LYS A 111 4.58 -4.98 5.09
N ILE A 112 4.24 -3.94 4.33
CA ILE A 112 3.84 -2.61 4.85
C ILE A 112 2.66 -2.74 5.82
N MET A 113 1.62 -3.49 5.45
CA MET A 113 0.46 -3.68 6.31
C MET A 113 0.83 -4.36 7.63
N LYS A 114 1.86 -5.21 7.67
CA LYS A 114 2.30 -5.84 8.91
C LYS A 114 3.18 -4.95 9.77
N VAL A 115 4.17 -4.27 9.17
CA VAL A 115 5.29 -3.67 9.91
C VAL A 115 5.28 -2.13 9.96
N ASN A 116 4.33 -1.45 9.32
CA ASN A 116 4.30 0.01 9.31
C ASN A 116 4.00 0.58 10.72
N PRO A 117 4.90 1.38 11.33
CA PRO A 117 4.70 1.96 12.65
C PRO A 117 3.45 2.84 12.76
N ALA A 118 3.09 3.57 11.71
CA ALA A 118 1.90 4.43 11.72
C ALA A 118 0.61 3.60 11.78
N LEU A 119 0.55 2.50 11.01
CA LEU A 119 -0.60 1.57 11.07
C LEU A 119 -0.66 0.85 12.42
N TYR A 120 0.50 0.51 13.00
CA TYR A 120 0.57 -0.01 14.36
C TYR A 120 -0.04 0.98 15.36
N VAL A 121 0.37 2.25 15.34
CA VAL A 121 -0.19 3.29 16.23
C VAL A 121 -1.70 3.44 16.07
N VAL A 122 -2.24 3.37 14.85
CA VAL A 122 -3.69 3.41 14.61
C VAL A 122 -4.39 2.23 15.29
N ARG A 123 -3.88 1.00 15.10
CA ARG A 123 -4.44 -0.21 15.73
C ARG A 123 -4.36 -0.14 17.26
N GLU A 124 -3.23 0.31 17.79
CA GLU A 124 -3.02 0.52 19.22
C GLU A 124 -4.04 1.49 19.82
N ARG A 125 -4.31 2.61 19.13
CA ARG A 125 -5.30 3.59 19.57
C ARG A 125 -6.72 3.00 19.56
N ILE A 126 -7.11 2.30 18.48
CA ILE A 126 -8.42 1.63 18.40
C ILE A 126 -8.57 0.62 19.55
N ARG A 127 -7.55 -0.20 19.76
CA ARG A 127 -7.55 -1.24 20.79
C ARG A 127 -7.66 -0.65 22.20
N LYS A 128 -6.90 0.41 22.50
CA LYS A 128 -6.98 1.15 23.78
C LYS A 128 -8.35 1.78 23.99
N SER A 129 -8.91 2.42 22.96
CA SER A 129 -10.25 3.03 23.03
C SER A 129 -11.36 2.01 23.29
N LEU A 130 -11.23 0.81 22.71
CA LEU A 130 -12.17 -0.30 22.91
C LEU A 130 -11.88 -1.14 24.18
N GLN A 131 -10.82 -0.80 24.93
CA GLN A 131 -10.39 -1.53 26.13
C GLN A 131 -10.17 -3.03 25.89
N LEU A 132 -9.68 -3.38 24.70
CA LEU A 132 -9.35 -4.75 24.34
C LEU A 132 -7.90 -5.04 24.73
N TYR A 133 -7.68 -6.04 25.58
CA TYR A 133 -6.36 -6.46 26.02
C TYR A 133 -6.08 -7.86 25.49
N SER A 134 -4.90 -8.05 24.88
CA SER A 134 -4.39 -9.34 24.44
C SER A 134 -3.00 -9.52 25.05
N SER A 135 -2.71 -10.71 25.57
CA SER A 135 -1.39 -11.08 26.08
C SER A 135 -0.47 -11.49 24.92
N GLU A 136 -0.40 -10.69 23.86
CA GLU A 136 0.55 -10.97 22.79
C GLU A 136 1.98 -10.91 23.33
N PRO A 137 2.89 -11.78 22.85
CA PRO A 137 4.29 -11.70 23.21
C PRO A 137 4.83 -10.36 22.70
N THR A 138 5.04 -9.42 23.62
CA THR A 138 5.84 -8.22 23.35
C THR A 138 7.25 -8.67 22.97
N GLU A 139 7.98 -7.86 22.19
CA GLU A 139 9.42 -8.11 22.04
C GLU A 139 10.02 -8.32 23.43
N PRO A 140 10.81 -9.41 23.61
CA PRO A 140 11.34 -9.72 24.92
C PRO A 140 12.24 -8.57 25.36
N TYR A 141 11.98 -8.06 26.56
CA TYR A 141 12.85 -7.05 27.16
C TYR A 141 14.30 -7.55 27.18
N LEU A 142 15.23 -6.60 27.13
CA LEU A 142 16.63 -6.93 27.36
C LEU A 142 16.76 -7.55 28.77
N SER A 143 17.37 -8.73 28.83
CA SER A 143 17.53 -9.56 30.02
C SER A 143 18.88 -10.26 29.98
N SER A 144 19.27 -10.89 31.08
CA SER A 144 20.51 -11.69 31.13
C SER A 144 20.55 -12.83 30.12
N GLN A 145 19.40 -13.25 29.57
CA GLN A 145 19.30 -14.32 28.57
C GLN A 145 19.62 -13.85 27.14
N ASN A 146 19.33 -12.59 26.78
CA ASN A 146 19.56 -12.02 25.45
C ASN A 146 20.60 -10.88 25.43
N TYR A 147 21.37 -10.70 26.52
CA TYR A 147 22.42 -9.69 26.65
C TYR A 147 23.47 -9.76 25.53
N GLY A 148 23.75 -10.96 24.99
CA GLY A 148 24.70 -11.16 23.90
C GLY A 148 24.29 -10.50 22.57
N GLU A 149 23.00 -10.21 22.36
CA GLU A 149 22.52 -9.55 21.13
C GLU A 149 23.05 -8.12 20.96
N LEU A 150 23.47 -7.48 22.07
CA LEU A 150 24.06 -6.13 22.06
C LEU A 150 25.35 -6.04 21.24
N PHE A 151 26.06 -7.15 21.06
CA PHE A 151 27.33 -7.21 20.33
C PHE A 151 27.20 -7.83 18.94
N SER A 152 25.97 -7.96 18.45
CA SER A 152 25.74 -8.35 17.06
C SER A 152 26.13 -7.22 16.11
N ASN A 153 26.42 -7.55 14.85
CA ASN A 153 26.71 -6.55 13.81
C ASN A 153 25.48 -5.70 13.42
N GLN A 154 24.35 -5.83 14.13
CA GLN A 154 23.14 -5.06 13.90
C GLN A 154 23.17 -3.79 14.76
N ILE A 155 23.27 -2.63 14.13
CA ILE A 155 22.94 -1.36 14.78
C ILE A 155 21.40 -1.30 14.84
N LYS A 156 20.79 -1.64 15.98
CA LYS A 156 19.35 -1.46 16.21
C LYS A 156 19.07 0.04 16.29
N THR A 157 18.71 0.68 15.18
CA THR A 157 18.04 1.99 15.20
C THR A 157 16.63 1.78 15.68
N ASN A 158 16.45 1.77 17.01
CA ASN A 158 15.13 1.88 17.60
C ASN A 158 14.59 3.25 17.22
N TYR A 159 13.62 3.29 16.32
CA TYR A 159 12.73 4.45 16.21
C TYR A 159 11.85 4.49 17.46
N CYS A 160 12.44 4.84 18.61
CA CYS A 160 11.69 5.31 19.76
C CYS A 160 11.17 6.68 19.38
N TYR A 161 9.91 6.75 18.94
CA TYR A 161 9.20 8.02 18.90
C TYR A 161 8.59 8.29 20.29
N PRO A 162 8.65 9.55 20.77
CA PRO A 162 8.17 9.98 22.09
C PRO A 162 6.67 9.76 22.32
#